data_AF-A0A9D9H9K2-F1
#
_entry.id   AF-A0A9D9H9K2-F1
#
_cell.length_a   1.000
_cell.length_b   1.000
_cell.length_c   1.000
_cell.angle_alpha   90.00
_cell.angle_beta   90.00
_cell.angle_gamma   90.00
#
_symmetry.space_group_name_H-M   'P 1'
#
loop_
_entity.id
_entity.type
_entity.pdbx_description
1 polymer ?
#
loop_
_entity_poly.entity_id
_entity_poly.type
_entity_poly.pdbx_seq_one_letter_code
_entity_poly.pdbx_strand_id
1 'polypeptide(L)'
;MANKNKQEQDQELKAIEGALTSSEAFFEKNQKPLIITLVAIIVIAAVWLLVKNLYIDPRESEAEAVMSVGQTYFQNGDYRTALDGDSIDFPGFIAVGEDYTLTKSAELAKVYSGLSFFKLGEYENAISYLEQTSLSDDIMQYTVQGTIGDCYVQLGDSVEAVKYFINAAKSKNILVRPVYLVKAGLCYEAAGNYAKALEMYETVKNGKLEAQSGIPEVDNIDKYIARAAAHVE
;
A
#
# COMPACT_ATOMS: atom_id res chain seq x y z
N MET A 1 12.21 9.82 -64.03
CA MET A 1 11.48 9.72 -62.74
C MET A 1 10.68 8.42 -62.59
N ALA A 2 10.23 7.76 -63.67
CA ALA A 2 9.45 6.51 -63.57
C ALA A 2 10.21 5.24 -63.10
N ASN A 3 11.53 5.15 -63.33
CA ASN A 3 12.29 3.93 -63.02
C ASN A 3 12.71 3.82 -61.53
N LYS A 4 12.68 4.94 -60.79
CA LYS A 4 13.07 5.00 -59.37
C LYS A 4 11.94 4.50 -58.45
N ASN A 5 10.70 4.90 -58.73
CA ASN A 5 9.51 4.43 -58.00
C ASN A 5 9.27 2.92 -58.13
N LYS A 6 9.60 2.32 -59.28
CA LYS A 6 9.42 0.88 -59.50
C LYS A 6 10.47 0.05 -58.73
N GLN A 7 11.69 0.58 -58.61
CA GLN A 7 12.76 -0.04 -57.81
C GLN A 7 12.49 0.06 -56.29
N GLU A 8 11.93 1.17 -55.82
CA GLU A 8 11.53 1.34 -54.41
C GLU A 8 10.37 0.39 -54.04
N GLN A 9 9.35 0.27 -54.89
CA GLN A 9 8.27 -0.72 -54.69
C GLN A 9 8.77 -2.18 -54.69
N ASP A 10 9.67 -2.53 -55.60
CA ASP A 10 10.27 -3.88 -55.65
C ASP A 10 11.17 -4.15 -54.43
N GLN A 11 11.80 -3.13 -53.85
CA GLN A 11 12.57 -3.25 -52.60
C GLN A 11 11.67 -3.42 -51.37
N GLU A 12 10.57 -2.66 -51.27
CA GLU A 12 9.59 -2.82 -50.21
C GLU A 12 8.91 -4.19 -50.25
N LEU A 13 8.51 -4.66 -51.43
CA LEU A 13 7.96 -6.01 -51.62
C LEU A 13 8.95 -7.10 -51.19
N LYS A 14 10.22 -7.01 -51.57
CA LYS A 14 11.26 -7.96 -51.14
C LYS A 14 11.55 -7.90 -49.65
N ALA A 15 11.47 -6.71 -49.03
CA ALA A 15 11.62 -6.55 -47.59
C ALA A 15 10.44 -7.19 -46.83
N ILE A 16 9.21 -7.04 -47.34
CA ILE A 16 8.00 -7.66 -46.81
C ILE A 16 8.05 -9.19 -46.99
N GLU A 17 8.41 -9.68 -48.18
CA GLU A 17 8.58 -11.11 -48.46
C GLU A 17 9.69 -11.73 -47.59
N GLY A 18 10.81 -11.04 -47.41
CA GLY A 18 11.89 -11.47 -46.53
C GLY A 18 11.48 -11.49 -45.05
N ALA A 19 10.68 -10.51 -44.60
CA ALA A 19 10.14 -10.47 -43.25
C ALA A 19 9.09 -11.57 -43.01
N LEU A 20 8.22 -11.85 -44.01
CA LEU A 20 7.27 -12.97 -43.96
C LEU A 20 8.02 -14.30 -43.91
N THR A 21 8.96 -14.54 -44.83
CA THR A 21 9.74 -15.79 -44.88
C THR A 21 10.52 -16.02 -43.59
N SER A 22 11.06 -14.95 -42.98
CA SER A 22 11.76 -15.03 -41.70
C SER A 22 10.81 -15.33 -40.53
N SER A 23 9.58 -14.80 -40.57
CA SER A 23 8.54 -15.07 -39.57
C SER A 23 7.98 -16.49 -39.72
N GLU A 24 7.80 -16.97 -40.94
CA GLU A 24 7.39 -18.34 -41.28
C GLU A 24 8.46 -19.35 -40.84
N ALA A 25 9.73 -19.13 -41.19
CA ALA A 25 10.83 -20.00 -40.78
C ALA A 25 11.02 -20.02 -39.24
N PHE A 26 10.78 -18.90 -38.56
CA PHE A 26 10.81 -18.84 -37.10
C PHE A 26 9.64 -19.59 -36.47
N PHE A 27 8.42 -19.41 -37.00
CA PHE A 27 7.24 -20.09 -36.51
C PHE A 27 7.33 -21.59 -36.75
N GLU A 28 7.72 -22.05 -37.94
CA GLU A 28 7.86 -23.47 -38.26
C GLU A 28 8.93 -24.17 -37.40
N LYS A 29 10.06 -23.51 -37.17
CA LYS A 29 11.15 -24.04 -36.32
C LYS A 29 10.78 -24.07 -34.84
N ASN A 30 9.98 -23.13 -34.35
CA ASN A 30 9.62 -22.99 -32.93
C ASN A 30 8.13 -23.28 -32.63
N GLN A 31 7.39 -23.86 -33.58
CA GLN A 31 5.94 -24.00 -33.48
C GLN A 31 5.54 -24.83 -32.25
N LYS A 32 6.21 -25.97 -32.03
CA LYS A 32 5.95 -26.87 -30.90
C LYS A 32 6.21 -26.19 -29.55
N PRO A 33 7.41 -25.60 -29.27
CA PRO A 33 7.63 -24.91 -28.01
C PRO A 33 6.73 -23.68 -27.82
N LEU A 34 6.39 -22.94 -28.89
CA LEU A 34 5.44 -21.82 -28.82
C LEU A 34 4.03 -22.29 -28.43
N ILE A 35 3.51 -23.34 -29.07
CA ILE A 35 2.19 -23.90 -28.74
C ILE A 35 2.18 -24.47 -27.32
N ILE A 36 3.23 -25.19 -26.91
CA ILE A 36 3.33 -25.75 -25.54
C ILE A 36 3.35 -24.60 -24.52
N THR A 37 4.12 -23.54 -24.77
CA THR A 37 4.18 -22.37 -23.89
C THR A 37 2.82 -21.68 -23.81
N LEU A 38 2.13 -21.49 -24.94
CA LEU A 38 0.80 -20.90 -24.98
C LEU A 38 -0.23 -21.75 -24.21
N VAL A 39 -0.24 -23.07 -24.42
CA VAL A 39 -1.13 -23.98 -23.69
C VAL A 39 -0.81 -23.95 -22.19
N ALA A 40 0.46 -23.92 -21.80
CA ALA A 40 0.85 -23.79 -20.40
C ALA A 40 0.29 -22.51 -19.76
N ILE A 41 0.39 -21.36 -20.45
CA ILE A 41 -0.19 -20.09 -19.98
C ILE A 41 -1.71 -20.21 -19.81
N ILE A 42 -2.41 -20.81 -20.79
CA ILE A 42 -3.87 -21.01 -20.73
C ILE A 42 -4.24 -21.92 -19.55
N VAL A 43 -3.51 -23.01 -19.34
CA VAL A 43 -3.76 -23.92 -18.21
C VAL A 43 -3.53 -23.22 -16.88
N ILE A 44 -2.47 -22.42 -16.74
CA ILE A 44 -2.21 -21.63 -15.53
C ILE A 44 -3.35 -20.63 -15.29
N ALA A 45 -3.79 -19.90 -16.33
CA ALA A 45 -4.89 -18.96 -16.23
C ALA A 45 -6.22 -19.65 -15.85
N ALA A 46 -6.49 -20.82 -16.41
CA ALA A 46 -7.69 -21.61 -16.10
C ALA A 46 -7.68 -22.13 -14.66
N VAL A 47 -6.54 -22.65 -14.19
CA VAL A 47 -6.36 -23.07 -12.78
C VAL A 47 -6.54 -21.88 -11.85
N TRP A 48 -5.96 -20.71 -12.18
CA TRP A 48 -6.12 -19.50 -11.39
C TRP A 48 -7.58 -19.04 -11.32
N LEU A 49 -8.32 -19.06 -12.44
CA LEU A 49 -9.75 -18.73 -12.47
C LEU A 49 -10.59 -19.69 -11.64
N LEU A 50 -10.28 -20.99 -11.68
CA LEU A 50 -10.99 -21.99 -10.86
C LEU A 50 -10.74 -21.76 -9.38
N VAL A 51 -9.48 -21.57 -8.97
CA VAL A 51 -9.14 -21.27 -7.55
C VAL A 51 -9.82 -19.98 -7.12
N LYS A 52 -9.78 -18.94 -7.94
CA LYS A 52 -10.43 -17.67 -7.63
C LYS A 52 -11.94 -17.83 -7.41
N ASN A 53 -12.66 -18.33 -8.41
CA ASN A 53 -14.12 -18.33 -8.39
C ASN A 53 -14.72 -19.41 -7.47
N LEU A 54 -14.03 -20.55 -7.27
CA LEU A 54 -14.57 -21.67 -6.47
C LEU A 54 -14.05 -21.70 -5.04
N TYR A 55 -12.95 -21.00 -4.74
CA TYR A 55 -12.34 -21.02 -3.40
C TYR A 55 -12.19 -19.62 -2.80
N ILE A 56 -11.55 -18.67 -3.50
CA ILE A 56 -11.27 -17.33 -2.92
C ILE A 56 -12.54 -16.48 -2.82
N ASP A 57 -13.30 -16.34 -3.90
CA ASP A 57 -14.46 -15.42 -3.95
C ASP A 57 -15.58 -15.80 -2.94
N PRO A 58 -15.94 -17.08 -2.73
CA PRO A 58 -16.91 -17.45 -1.69
C PRO A 58 -16.39 -17.14 -0.28
N ARG A 59 -15.11 -17.42 -0.02
CA ARG A 59 -14.46 -17.14 1.27
C ARG A 59 -14.35 -15.65 1.54
N GLU A 60 -14.10 -14.84 0.51
CA GLU A 60 -14.11 -13.38 0.61
C GLU A 60 -15.49 -12.88 1.06
N SER A 61 -16.56 -13.36 0.41
CA SER A 61 -17.92 -12.94 0.76
C SER A 61 -18.30 -13.33 2.19
N GLU A 62 -17.84 -14.48 2.66
CA GLU A 62 -18.05 -14.93 4.04
C GLU A 62 -17.24 -14.09 5.04
N ALA A 63 -15.96 -13.86 4.74
CA ALA A 63 -15.07 -13.01 5.53
C ALA A 63 -15.61 -11.57 5.65
N GLU A 64 -16.10 -11.00 4.56
CA GLU A 64 -16.69 -9.64 4.54
C GLU A 64 -17.92 -9.55 5.45
N ALA A 65 -18.77 -10.59 5.45
CA ALA A 65 -19.95 -10.65 6.31
C ALA A 65 -19.57 -10.64 7.80
N VAL A 66 -18.62 -11.48 8.22
CA VAL A 66 -18.18 -11.52 9.63
C VAL A 66 -17.38 -10.26 10.02
N MET A 67 -16.60 -9.69 9.11
CA MET A 67 -15.84 -8.44 9.32
C MET A 67 -16.76 -7.28 9.70
N SER A 68 -17.97 -7.22 9.16
CA SER A 68 -18.93 -6.14 9.47
C SER A 68 -19.29 -6.08 10.96
N VAL A 69 -19.38 -7.23 11.63
CA VAL A 69 -19.64 -7.33 13.08
C VAL A 69 -18.43 -6.81 13.86
N GLY A 70 -17.22 -7.26 13.50
CA GLY A 70 -15.98 -6.76 14.10
C GLY A 70 -15.79 -5.25 13.96
N GLN A 71 -16.13 -4.69 12.79
CA GLN A 71 -16.07 -3.25 12.55
C GLN A 71 -17.04 -2.49 13.47
N THR A 72 -18.19 -3.06 13.78
CA THR A 72 -19.14 -2.47 14.74
C THR A 72 -18.56 -2.43 16.15
N TYR A 73 -17.97 -3.53 16.63
CA TYR A 73 -17.26 -3.54 17.92
C TYR A 73 -16.13 -2.50 17.94
N PHE A 74 -15.32 -2.44 16.89
CA PHE A 74 -14.24 -1.47 16.75
C PHE A 74 -14.74 -0.01 16.80
N GLN A 75 -15.81 0.31 16.08
CA GLN A 75 -16.41 1.65 16.05
C GLN A 75 -16.98 2.05 17.41
N ASN A 76 -17.51 1.09 18.17
CA ASN A 76 -18.02 1.30 19.52
C ASN A 76 -16.91 1.38 20.60
N GLY A 77 -15.64 1.20 20.21
CA GLY A 77 -14.50 1.22 21.11
C GLY A 77 -14.28 -0.09 21.88
N ASP A 78 -15.01 -1.16 21.53
CA ASP A 78 -14.80 -2.49 22.11
C ASP A 78 -13.71 -3.24 21.35
N TYR A 79 -12.48 -2.74 21.48
CA TYR A 79 -11.33 -3.24 20.74
C TYR A 79 -10.92 -4.66 21.13
N ARG A 80 -11.17 -5.06 22.39
CA ARG A 80 -10.87 -6.41 22.88
C ARG A 80 -11.80 -7.44 22.26
N THR A 81 -13.11 -7.19 22.27
CA THR A 81 -14.08 -8.08 21.59
C THR A 81 -13.87 -8.07 20.08
N ALA A 82 -13.51 -6.92 19.50
CA ALA A 82 -13.18 -6.84 18.08
C ALA A 82 -11.95 -7.72 17.71
N LEU A 83 -10.98 -7.85 18.60
CA LEU A 83 -9.79 -8.70 18.39
C LEU A 83 -10.09 -10.19 18.57
N ASP A 84 -10.66 -10.52 19.72
CA ASP A 84 -10.73 -11.90 20.24
C ASP A 84 -12.05 -12.60 19.89
N GLY A 85 -13.04 -11.84 19.40
CA GLY A 85 -14.37 -12.32 19.10
C GLY A 85 -15.33 -12.23 20.27
N ASP A 86 -16.62 -12.46 20.00
CA ASP A 86 -17.69 -12.41 21.00
C ASP A 86 -18.12 -13.81 21.49
N SER A 87 -17.45 -14.86 21.01
CA SER A 87 -17.76 -16.27 21.31
C SER A 87 -19.15 -16.73 20.85
N ILE A 88 -19.85 -15.96 20.02
CA ILE A 88 -21.19 -16.27 19.52
C ILE A 88 -21.16 -16.30 17.99
N ASP A 89 -21.07 -15.12 17.37
CA ASP A 89 -21.28 -14.92 15.93
C ASP A 89 -20.05 -14.30 15.25
N PHE A 90 -19.14 -13.70 16.02
CA PHE A 90 -17.92 -13.09 15.49
C PHE A 90 -16.66 -13.73 16.10
N PRO A 91 -15.79 -14.34 15.28
CA PRO A 91 -14.61 -15.05 15.77
C PRO A 91 -13.44 -14.13 16.13
N GLY A 92 -13.52 -12.82 15.87
CA GLY A 92 -12.44 -11.86 16.12
C GLY A 92 -11.59 -11.59 14.88
N PHE A 93 -11.03 -10.37 14.79
CA PHE A 93 -10.18 -9.99 13.65
C PHE A 93 -8.92 -10.87 13.53
N ILE A 94 -8.37 -11.37 14.64
CA ILE A 94 -7.23 -12.27 14.62
C ILE A 94 -7.60 -13.56 13.88
N ALA A 95 -8.69 -14.21 14.29
CA ALA A 95 -9.17 -15.43 13.67
C ALA A 95 -9.55 -15.21 12.20
N VAL A 96 -10.21 -14.10 11.85
CA VAL A 96 -10.53 -13.81 10.44
C VAL A 96 -9.26 -13.70 9.57
N GLY A 97 -8.21 -13.05 10.09
CA GLY A 97 -6.93 -12.92 9.39
C GLY A 97 -6.21 -14.26 9.16
N GLU A 98 -6.39 -15.22 10.07
CA GLU A 98 -5.78 -16.56 10.00
C GLU A 98 -6.62 -17.55 9.19
N ASP A 99 -7.94 -17.49 9.31
CA ASP A 99 -8.84 -18.44 8.69
C ASP A 99 -9.13 -18.08 7.24
N TYR A 100 -9.27 -16.80 6.89
CA TYR A 100 -9.63 -16.38 5.53
C TYR A 100 -8.41 -15.98 4.68
N THR A 101 -7.25 -16.61 4.87
CA THR A 101 -6.04 -16.31 4.08
C THR A 101 -6.31 -16.27 2.57
N LEU A 102 -5.55 -15.44 1.84
CA LEU A 102 -5.71 -15.13 0.41
C LEU A 102 -6.89 -14.22 0.04
N THR A 103 -7.74 -13.86 1.01
CA THR A 103 -8.80 -12.86 0.83
C THR A 103 -8.30 -11.46 1.16
N LYS A 104 -8.91 -10.43 0.56
CA LYS A 104 -8.71 -9.03 0.93
C LYS A 104 -9.23 -8.76 2.34
N SER A 105 -10.34 -9.39 2.71
CA SER A 105 -10.91 -9.28 4.05
C SER A 105 -9.94 -9.79 5.13
N ALA A 106 -9.14 -10.83 4.88
CA ALA A 106 -8.11 -11.26 5.82
C ALA A 106 -6.97 -10.23 5.97
N GLU A 107 -6.54 -9.58 4.89
CA GLU A 107 -5.57 -8.48 4.98
C GLU A 107 -6.15 -7.29 5.75
N LEU A 108 -7.43 -6.97 5.52
CA LEU A 108 -8.13 -5.93 6.27
C LEU A 108 -8.30 -6.31 7.75
N ALA A 109 -8.56 -7.58 8.05
CA ALA A 109 -8.65 -8.08 9.42
C ALA A 109 -7.33 -7.90 10.17
N LYS A 110 -6.18 -8.19 9.55
CA LYS A 110 -4.86 -7.90 10.14
C LYS A 110 -4.67 -6.41 10.43
N VAL A 111 -5.10 -5.53 9.52
CA VAL A 111 -5.06 -4.07 9.76
C VAL A 111 -5.91 -3.72 10.98
N TYR A 112 -7.15 -4.20 11.05
CA TYR A 112 -8.01 -3.94 12.19
C TYR A 112 -7.47 -4.54 13.50
N SER A 113 -6.83 -5.72 13.46
CA SER A 113 -6.13 -6.27 14.63
C SER A 113 -5.04 -5.33 15.11
N GLY A 114 -4.18 -4.87 14.20
CA GLY A 114 -3.15 -3.90 14.50
C GLY A 114 -3.69 -2.58 15.08
N LEU A 115 -4.77 -2.06 14.50
CA LEU A 115 -5.46 -0.86 15.00
C LEU A 115 -6.08 -1.07 16.37
N SER A 116 -6.71 -2.23 16.63
CA SER A 116 -7.28 -2.55 17.93
C SER A 116 -6.20 -2.67 19.00
N PHE A 117 -5.09 -3.35 18.72
CA PHE A 117 -3.93 -3.39 19.62
C PHE A 117 -3.40 -2.00 19.92
N PHE A 118 -3.26 -1.13 18.91
CA PHE A 118 -2.86 0.25 19.09
C PHE A 118 -3.82 1.01 20.03
N LYS A 119 -5.14 0.81 19.87
CA LYS A 119 -6.15 1.45 20.72
C LYS A 119 -6.18 0.90 22.15
N LEU A 120 -5.75 -0.34 22.36
CA LEU A 120 -5.56 -0.95 23.67
C LEU A 120 -4.23 -0.56 24.34
N GLY A 121 -3.34 0.14 23.63
CA GLY A 121 -2.01 0.49 24.12
C GLY A 121 -0.98 -0.63 24.01
N GLU A 122 -1.30 -1.70 23.28
CA GLU A 122 -0.40 -2.84 23.03
C GLU A 122 0.42 -2.61 21.76
N TYR A 123 1.36 -1.67 21.85
CA TYR A 123 2.04 -1.13 20.66
C TYR A 123 2.92 -2.15 19.94
N GLU A 124 3.61 -3.05 20.64
CA GLU A 124 4.42 -4.10 20.02
C GLU A 124 3.56 -5.09 19.22
N ASN A 125 2.40 -5.47 19.76
CA ASN A 125 1.44 -6.32 19.05
C ASN A 125 0.86 -5.59 17.83
N ALA A 126 0.56 -4.30 17.97
CA ALA A 126 0.09 -3.47 16.86
C ALA A 126 1.10 -3.46 15.71
N ILE A 127 2.39 -3.21 16.00
CA ILE A 127 3.47 -3.23 15.00
C ILE A 127 3.52 -4.60 14.31
N SER A 128 3.56 -5.69 15.09
CA SER A 128 3.64 -7.05 14.57
C SER A 128 2.54 -7.37 13.54
N TYR A 129 1.28 -7.03 13.85
CA TYR A 129 0.17 -7.29 12.92
C TYR A 129 0.19 -6.37 11.70
N LEU A 130 0.53 -5.09 11.88
CA LEU A 130 0.53 -4.10 10.81
C LEU A 130 1.65 -4.35 9.78
N GLU A 131 2.83 -4.80 10.21
CA GLU A 131 3.96 -5.11 9.31
C GLU A 131 3.72 -6.32 8.41
N GLN A 132 2.81 -7.22 8.82
CA GLN A 132 2.46 -8.42 8.05
C GLN A 132 1.40 -8.15 6.96
N THR A 133 0.92 -6.92 6.84
CA THR A 133 -0.13 -6.55 5.88
C THR A 133 0.43 -6.32 4.47
N SER A 134 -0.25 -6.87 3.47
CA SER A 134 0.06 -6.68 2.05
C SER A 134 -1.08 -5.93 1.38
N LEU A 135 -1.00 -4.60 1.42
CA LEU A 135 -2.05 -3.71 0.93
C LEU A 135 -1.72 -3.16 -0.46
N SER A 136 -2.67 -3.28 -1.38
CA SER A 136 -2.59 -2.65 -2.71
C SER A 136 -3.18 -1.23 -2.76
N ASP A 137 -3.95 -0.85 -1.74
CA ASP A 137 -4.55 0.48 -1.64
C ASP A 137 -3.52 1.49 -1.11
N ASP A 138 -3.25 2.53 -1.90
CA ASP A 138 -2.21 3.54 -1.62
C ASP A 138 -2.47 4.26 -0.29
N ILE A 139 -3.72 4.65 -0.02
CA ILE A 139 -4.07 5.41 1.19
C ILE A 139 -3.91 4.52 2.43
N MET A 140 -4.47 3.31 2.39
CA MET A 140 -4.44 2.38 3.51
C MET A 140 -3.01 1.93 3.81
N GLN A 141 -2.21 1.63 2.78
CA GLN A 141 -0.81 1.25 2.93
C GLN A 141 -0.01 2.32 3.69
N TYR A 142 -0.13 3.59 3.30
CA TYR A 142 0.59 4.66 3.98
C TYR A 142 -0.01 4.98 5.36
N THR A 143 -1.30 4.77 5.55
CA THR A 143 -1.94 4.92 6.86
C THR A 143 -1.43 3.88 7.86
N VAL A 144 -1.25 2.64 7.41
CA VAL A 144 -0.62 1.57 8.20
C VAL A 144 0.81 1.94 8.58
N GLN A 145 1.62 2.43 7.64
CA GLN A 145 2.97 2.93 7.93
C GLN A 145 2.93 4.04 8.98
N GLY A 146 2.04 5.02 8.83
CA GLY A 146 1.86 6.09 9.80
C GLY A 146 1.48 5.56 11.19
N THR A 147 0.59 4.57 11.26
CA THR A 147 0.17 3.95 12.52
C THR A 147 1.33 3.22 13.21
N ILE A 148 2.17 2.50 12.44
CA ILE A 148 3.39 1.89 12.99
C ILE A 148 4.32 2.97 13.55
N GLY A 149 4.48 4.09 12.83
CA GLY A 149 5.23 5.25 13.32
C GLY A 149 4.66 5.78 14.65
N ASP A 150 3.34 5.90 14.74
CA ASP A 150 2.65 6.32 15.97
C ASP A 150 2.88 5.32 17.12
N CYS A 151 2.94 4.00 16.85
CA CYS A 151 3.30 2.99 17.86
C CYS A 151 4.72 3.23 18.40
N TYR A 152 5.70 3.47 17.53
CA TYR A 152 7.07 3.76 17.96
C TYR A 152 7.18 5.07 18.75
N VAL A 153 6.37 6.09 18.43
CA VAL A 153 6.28 7.30 19.26
C VAL A 153 5.81 6.96 20.67
N GLN A 154 4.77 6.13 20.82
CA GLN A 154 4.27 5.72 22.14
C GLN A 154 5.28 4.88 22.92
N LEU A 155 6.12 4.11 22.22
CA LEU A 155 7.24 3.37 22.81
C LEU A 155 8.45 4.25 23.12
N GLY A 156 8.42 5.53 22.77
CA GLY A 156 9.51 6.49 23.00
C GLY A 156 10.64 6.42 21.96
N ASP A 157 10.50 5.63 20.90
CA ASP A 157 11.50 5.50 19.83
C ASP A 157 11.19 6.46 18.68
N SER A 158 11.58 7.72 18.87
CA SER A 158 11.40 8.76 17.85
C SER A 158 12.25 8.52 16.60
N VAL A 159 13.38 7.81 16.71
CA VAL A 159 14.27 7.54 15.57
C VAL A 159 13.65 6.53 14.63
N GLU A 160 13.07 5.46 15.18
CA GLU A 160 12.38 4.45 14.38
C GLU A 160 11.07 5.01 13.80
N ALA A 161 10.31 5.77 14.61
CA ALA A 161 9.07 6.42 14.17
C ALA A 161 9.25 7.28 12.91
N VAL A 162 10.35 8.05 12.83
CA VAL A 162 10.69 8.86 11.65
C VAL A 162 10.69 8.03 10.37
N LYS A 163 11.26 6.83 10.37
CA LYS A 163 11.37 6.00 9.15
C LYS A 163 10.00 5.67 8.59
N TYR A 164 9.07 5.30 9.47
CA TYR A 164 7.70 4.95 9.10
C TYR A 164 6.90 6.19 8.67
N PHE A 165 7.05 7.33 9.34
CA PHE A 165 6.39 8.58 8.91
C PHE A 165 6.92 9.09 7.56
N ILE A 166 8.22 9.00 7.29
CA ILE A 166 8.78 9.34 5.98
C ILE A 166 8.25 8.40 4.88
N ASN A 167 8.10 7.10 5.18
CA ASN A 167 7.47 6.18 4.26
C ASN A 167 5.99 6.52 4.03
N ALA A 168 5.24 6.82 5.09
CA ALA A 168 3.85 7.25 5.02
C ALA A 168 3.67 8.56 4.21
N ALA A 169 4.63 9.48 4.32
CA ALA A 169 4.66 10.74 3.57
C ALA A 169 4.93 10.57 2.05
N LYS A 170 5.20 9.35 1.56
CA LYS A 170 5.25 9.05 0.11
C LYS A 170 3.86 9.00 -0.52
N SER A 171 2.79 8.98 0.28
CA SER A 171 1.41 9.09 -0.21
C SER A 171 1.25 10.28 -1.14
N LYS A 172 0.58 10.06 -2.27
CA LYS A 172 0.19 11.15 -3.18
C LYS A 172 -1.04 11.90 -2.67
N ASN A 173 -1.69 11.39 -1.63
CA ASN A 173 -2.87 11.99 -1.04
C ASN A 173 -2.47 13.27 -0.28
N ILE A 174 -3.01 14.40 -0.74
CA ILE A 174 -2.74 15.73 -0.21
C ILE A 174 -3.20 15.95 1.23
N LEU A 175 -4.11 15.12 1.75
CA LEU A 175 -4.59 15.18 3.14
C LEU A 175 -3.75 14.29 4.06
N VAL A 176 -3.12 13.25 3.53
CA VAL A 176 -2.36 12.25 4.29
C VAL A 176 -0.90 12.65 4.39
N ARG A 177 -0.30 13.03 3.27
CA ARG A 177 1.12 13.39 3.18
C ARG A 177 1.56 14.49 4.17
N PRO A 178 0.89 15.65 4.26
CA PRO A 178 1.36 16.71 5.15
C PRO A 178 1.29 16.32 6.63
N VAL A 179 0.28 15.53 7.04
CA VAL A 179 0.17 15.02 8.41
C VAL A 179 1.41 14.21 8.79
N TYR A 180 1.84 13.30 7.93
CA TYR A 180 3.02 12.48 8.22
C TYR A 180 4.34 13.23 8.10
N LEU A 181 4.44 14.27 7.27
CA LEU A 181 5.60 15.17 7.28
C LEU A 181 5.70 15.94 8.60
N VAL A 182 4.57 16.45 9.13
CA VAL A 182 4.55 17.11 10.44
C VAL A 182 4.95 16.13 11.55
N LYS A 183 4.38 14.92 11.57
CA LYS A 183 4.73 13.89 12.56
C LYS A 183 6.22 13.51 12.48
N ALA A 184 6.78 13.36 11.28
CA ALA A 184 8.22 13.13 11.10
C ALA A 184 9.06 14.30 11.64
N GLY A 185 8.65 15.54 11.36
CA GLY A 185 9.31 16.73 11.89
C GLY A 185 9.33 16.76 13.41
N LEU A 186 8.20 16.45 14.06
CA LEU A 186 8.10 16.40 15.52
C LEU A 186 9.02 15.33 16.11
N CYS A 187 9.12 14.17 15.46
CA CYS A 187 10.04 13.11 15.89
C CYS A 187 11.51 13.49 15.66
N TYR A 188 11.83 14.20 14.57
CA TYR A 188 13.16 14.75 14.37
C TYR A 188 13.54 15.76 15.45
N GLU A 189 12.63 16.64 15.87
CA GLU A 189 12.86 17.55 17.01
C GLU A 189 13.10 16.77 18.31
N ALA A 190 12.28 15.75 18.59
CA ALA A 190 12.45 14.90 19.77
C ALA A 190 13.81 14.16 19.76
N ALA A 191 14.33 13.83 18.57
CA ALA A 191 15.65 13.26 18.37
C ALA A 191 16.79 14.30 18.31
N GLY A 192 16.49 15.60 18.52
CA GLY A 192 17.46 16.70 18.48
C GLY A 192 17.93 17.10 17.07
N ASN A 193 17.33 16.56 16.02
CA ASN A 193 17.67 16.86 14.63
C ASN A 193 16.80 17.99 14.06
N TYR A 194 16.99 19.21 14.58
CA TYR A 194 16.19 20.37 14.20
C TYR A 194 16.33 20.77 12.73
N ALA A 195 17.48 20.50 12.10
CA ALA A 195 17.69 20.79 10.69
C ALA A 195 16.77 19.94 9.80
N LYS A 196 16.67 18.63 10.06
CA LYS A 196 15.72 17.77 9.34
C LYS A 196 14.28 18.05 9.69
N ALA A 197 14.00 18.42 10.94
CA ALA A 197 12.65 18.85 11.32
C ALA A 197 12.19 20.06 10.50
N LEU A 198 13.06 21.08 10.40
CA LEU A 198 12.81 22.27 9.60
C LEU A 198 12.53 21.94 8.13
N GLU A 199 13.33 21.05 7.52
CA GLU A 199 13.12 20.59 6.14
C GLU A 199 11.72 19.97 5.94
N MET A 200 11.25 19.16 6.89
CA MET A 200 9.92 18.56 6.82
C MET A 200 8.82 19.62 6.88
N TYR A 201 8.94 20.59 7.79
CA TYR A 201 7.93 21.63 7.95
C TYR A 201 7.89 22.60 6.77
N GLU A 202 9.05 23.01 6.25
CA GLU A 202 9.13 23.83 5.05
C GLU A 202 8.56 23.11 3.82
N THR A 203 8.72 21.79 3.73
CA THR A 203 8.10 20.99 2.67
C THR A 203 6.58 21.07 2.71
N VAL A 204 5.98 21.02 3.91
CA VAL A 204 4.52 21.18 4.09
C VAL A 204 4.08 22.58 3.65
N LYS A 205 4.81 23.62 4.07
CA LYS A 205 4.54 25.02 3.74
C LYS A 205 4.61 25.33 2.26
N ASN A 206 5.73 24.96 1.65
CA ASN A 206 6.02 25.26 0.24
C ASN A 206 5.11 24.51 -0.73
N GLY A 207 4.59 23.35 -0.31
CA GLY A 207 3.61 22.59 -1.09
C GLY A 207 2.24 23.27 -1.23
N LYS A 208 1.98 24.41 -0.56
CA LYS A 208 0.65 25.00 -0.36
C LYS A 208 -0.36 24.02 0.25
N LEU A 209 0.13 23.00 0.95
CA LEU A 209 -0.69 21.97 1.59
C LEU A 209 -1.43 22.57 2.81
N GLU A 210 -0.87 23.61 3.42
CA GLU A 210 -1.50 24.42 4.47
C GLU A 210 -2.78 25.11 4.01
N ALA A 211 -2.80 25.64 2.78
CA ALA A 211 -3.93 26.41 2.26
C ALA A 211 -5.14 25.56 1.83
N GLN A 212 -4.97 24.24 1.77
CA GLN A 212 -6.00 23.31 1.27
C GLN A 212 -6.74 22.56 2.38
N SER A 213 -6.34 22.71 3.64
CA SER A 213 -6.72 21.74 4.67
C SER A 213 -6.97 22.39 6.03
N GLY A 214 -8.17 22.23 6.59
CA GLY A 214 -8.44 22.43 8.02
C GLY A 214 -7.93 21.25 8.85
N ILE A 215 -6.66 20.87 8.64
CA ILE A 215 -6.00 19.76 9.32
C ILE A 215 -5.28 20.36 10.54
N PRO A 216 -5.72 20.05 11.77
CA PRO A 216 -5.19 20.69 12.98
C PRO A 216 -3.67 20.57 13.15
N GLU A 217 -3.09 19.47 12.67
CA GLU A 217 -1.64 19.21 12.69
C GLU A 217 -0.85 20.19 11.81
N VAL A 218 -1.47 20.71 10.75
CA VAL A 218 -0.83 21.60 9.77
C VAL A 218 -1.11 23.07 10.08
N ASP A 219 -2.19 23.39 10.80
CA ASP A 219 -2.54 24.76 11.17
C ASP A 219 -1.44 25.49 11.99
N ASN A 220 -0.58 24.73 12.67
CA ASN A 220 0.49 25.26 13.53
C ASN A 220 1.89 25.21 12.90
N ILE A 221 1.96 24.94 11.60
CA ILE A 221 3.22 24.76 10.86
C ILE A 221 4.19 25.93 10.97
N ASP A 222 3.72 27.18 10.91
CA ASP A 222 4.57 28.37 11.08
C ASP A 222 5.25 28.40 12.46
N LYS A 223 4.53 27.96 13.49
CA LYS A 223 5.08 27.84 14.85
C LYS A 223 6.14 26.75 14.89
N TYR A 224 5.93 25.62 14.21
CA TYR A 224 6.91 24.55 14.15
C TYR A 224 8.18 24.98 13.40
N ILE A 225 8.04 25.69 12.28
CA ILE A 225 9.17 26.27 11.52
C ILE A 225 9.97 27.22 12.41
N ALA A 226 9.30 28.19 13.06
CA ALA A 226 9.98 29.16 13.92
C ALA A 226 10.73 28.49 15.08
N ARG A 227 10.12 27.46 15.70
CA ARG A 227 10.74 26.69 16.78
C ARG A 227 11.96 25.92 16.29
N ALA A 228 11.85 25.19 15.18
CA ALA A 228 12.95 24.41 14.64
C ALA A 228 14.11 25.32 14.19
N ALA A 229 13.83 26.41 13.48
CA ALA A 229 14.83 27.36 13.01
C ALA A 229 15.67 27.96 14.15
N ALA A 230 15.05 28.31 15.28
CA ALA A 230 15.75 28.85 16.44
C ALA A 230 16.78 27.89 17.08
N HIS A 231 16.74 26.60 16.76
CA HIS A 231 17.66 25.58 17.27
C HIS A 231 18.68 25.10 16.21
N VAL A 232 18.63 25.65 15.00
CA VAL A 232 19.58 25.34 13.91
C VAL A 232 20.72 26.37 13.85
N GLU A 233 20.55 27.53 14.50
CA GLU A 233 21.55 28.62 14.60
C GLU A 233 22.77 28.28 15.47
#